data_AF-A0A368UJG0-F1
#
_entry.id   AF-A0A368UJG0-F1
#
_cell.length_a   1.000
_cell.length_b   1.000
_cell.length_c   1.000
_cell.angle_alpha   90.00
_cell.angle_beta   90.00
_cell.angle_gamma   90.00
#
_symmetry.space_group_name_H-M   'P 1'
#
loop_
_entity.id
_entity.type
_entity.pdbx_description
1 polymer ?
#
loop_
_entity_poly.entity_id
_entity_poly.type
_entity_poly.pdbx_seq_one_letter_code
_entity_poly.pdbx_strand_id
1 'polypeptide(L)'
;MLLADELVKGGLKVLYISNEEGVKGSLQEKFLRLKISSPIYFVEEYNPKQFRGYDAVFLDSTQTVGMKPDEFKIIKKQFPETSFILVFKANRDGSSKGGTDWEHDVDAIMHVENQSATMEKNRFPGGSNETIKMF
;
A
#
# COMPACT_ATOMS: atom_id res chain seq x y z
N MET A 1 10.52 -10.01 -2.87
CA MET A 1 9.40 -10.32 -1.95
C MET A 1 8.33 -9.25 -2.11
N LEU A 2 7.04 -9.60 -2.05
CA LEU A 2 5.93 -8.64 -2.11
C LEU A 2 5.28 -8.58 -0.73
N LEU A 3 5.08 -7.39 -0.15
CA LEU A 3 4.50 -7.26 1.19
C LEU A 3 3.13 -7.95 1.31
N ALA A 4 2.27 -7.82 0.30
CA ALA A 4 0.97 -8.50 0.26
C ALA A 4 1.10 -10.04 0.38
N ASP A 5 2.14 -10.63 -0.21
CA ASP A 5 2.40 -12.08 -0.11
C ASP A 5 2.80 -12.48 1.31
N GLU A 6 3.66 -11.69 1.96
CA GLU A 6 4.06 -11.95 3.36
C GLU A 6 2.89 -11.81 4.35
N LEU A 7 1.99 -10.84 4.13
CA LEU A 7 0.78 -10.70 4.95
C LEU A 7 -0.15 -11.92 4.81
N VAL A 8 -0.32 -12.45 3.59
CA VAL A 8 -1.12 -13.67 3.38
C VAL A 8 -0.45 -14.89 4.03
N LYS A 9 0.87 -15.05 3.92
CA LYS A 9 1.60 -16.11 4.63
C LYS A 9 1.46 -16.01 6.15
N GLY A 10 1.34 -14.78 6.66
CA GLY A 10 1.01 -14.49 8.06
C GLY A 10 -0.45 -14.79 8.46
N GLY A 11 -1.30 -15.23 7.52
CA GLY A 11 -2.69 -15.61 7.76
C GLY A 11 -3.72 -14.51 7.49
N LEU A 12 -3.31 -13.36 6.96
CA LEU A 12 -4.21 -12.24 6.67
C LEU A 12 -4.90 -12.37 5.32
N LYS A 13 -6.16 -11.97 5.24
CA LYS A 13 -6.89 -11.81 3.99
C LYS A 13 -6.55 -10.46 3.36
N VAL A 14 -5.96 -10.48 2.18
CA VAL A 14 -5.47 -9.29 1.50
C VAL A 14 -6.28 -8.98 0.24
N LEU A 15 -6.74 -7.74 0.15
CA LEU A 15 -7.30 -7.12 -1.05
C LEU A 15 -6.29 -6.15 -1.64
N TYR A 16 -6.03 -6.23 -2.94
CA TYR A 16 -5.11 -5.37 -3.64
C TYR A 16 -5.82 -4.68 -4.81
N ILE A 17 -5.94 -3.37 -4.72
CA ILE A 17 -6.65 -2.56 -5.70
C ILE A 17 -5.62 -1.80 -6.53
N SER A 18 -5.62 -2.01 -7.84
CA SER A 18 -4.72 -1.30 -8.76
C SER A 18 -5.35 -1.06 -10.12
N ASN A 19 -5.40 0.20 -10.52
CA ASN A 19 -6.10 0.68 -11.72
C ASN A 19 -5.14 1.17 -12.83
N GLU A 20 -3.90 0.68 -12.89
CA GLU A 20 -3.03 1.06 -14.02
C GLU A 20 -3.31 0.16 -15.23
N GLU A 21 -3.65 0.79 -16.36
CA GLU A 21 -3.76 0.11 -17.65
C GLU A 21 -2.47 -0.70 -17.92
N GLY A 22 -2.60 -2.02 -18.05
CA GLY A 22 -1.46 -2.94 -18.22
C GLY A 22 -0.96 -3.66 -16.96
N VAL A 23 -1.53 -3.36 -15.78
CA VAL A 23 -1.18 -4.05 -14.51
C VAL A 23 -1.44 -5.53 -14.56
N LYS A 24 -2.52 -6.00 -15.20
CA LYS A 24 -2.79 -7.45 -15.29
C LYS A 24 -1.59 -8.23 -15.86
N GLY A 25 -0.97 -7.75 -16.92
CA GLY A 25 0.21 -8.40 -17.52
C GLY A 25 1.46 -8.26 -16.65
N SER A 26 1.82 -7.03 -16.27
CA SER A 26 3.04 -6.76 -15.52
C SER A 26 3.03 -7.33 -14.10
N LEU A 27 1.86 -7.39 -13.47
CA LEU A 27 1.66 -7.97 -12.14
C LEU A 27 1.68 -9.50 -12.18
N GLN A 28 1.06 -10.12 -13.18
CA GLN A 28 1.17 -11.58 -13.39
C GLN A 28 2.62 -12.00 -13.64
N GLU A 29 3.36 -11.25 -14.46
CA GLU A 29 4.79 -11.48 -14.67
C GLU A 29 5.60 -11.28 -13.38
N LYS A 30 5.26 -10.26 -12.58
CA LYS A 30 5.88 -10.02 -11.26
C LYS A 30 5.61 -11.19 -10.31
N PHE A 31 4.41 -11.74 -10.32
CA PHE A 31 4.04 -12.90 -9.51
C PHE A 31 4.81 -14.14 -9.92
N LEU A 32 4.88 -14.43 -11.22
CA LEU A 32 5.64 -15.54 -11.75
C LEU A 32 7.13 -15.41 -11.41
N ARG A 33 7.71 -14.23 -11.63
CA ARG A 33 9.11 -13.93 -11.34
C ARG A 33 9.44 -14.08 -9.85
N LEU A 34 8.54 -13.66 -8.98
CA LEU A 34 8.68 -13.77 -7.52
C LEU A 34 8.19 -15.10 -6.95
N LYS A 35 7.68 -16.02 -7.78
CA LYS A 35 7.09 -17.31 -7.39
C LYS A 35 6.01 -17.17 -6.30
N ILE A 36 5.18 -16.14 -6.42
CA ILE A 36 4.07 -15.88 -5.50
C ILE A 36 2.88 -16.75 -5.89
N SER A 37 2.40 -17.58 -4.97
CA SER A 37 1.21 -18.43 -5.13
C SER A 37 0.11 -18.12 -4.11
N SER A 38 0.33 -17.15 -3.22
CA SER A 38 -0.63 -16.76 -2.19
C SER A 38 -1.93 -16.23 -2.78
N PRO A 39 -3.10 -16.54 -2.17
CA PRO A 39 -4.42 -16.13 -2.67
C PRO A 39 -4.73 -14.66 -2.37
N ILE A 40 -3.95 -13.74 -2.96
CA ILE A 40 -4.19 -12.30 -2.88
C ILE A 40 -5.33 -11.93 -3.84
N TYR A 41 -6.35 -11.21 -3.35
CA TYR A 41 -7.50 -10.82 -4.17
C TYR A 41 -7.23 -9.51 -4.91
N PHE A 42 -7.29 -9.52 -6.24
CA PHE A 42 -7.00 -8.35 -7.07
C PHE A 42 -8.25 -7.75 -7.70
N VAL A 43 -8.36 -6.43 -7.62
CA VAL A 43 -9.45 -5.66 -8.23
C VAL A 43 -8.89 -4.42 -8.91
N GLU A 44 -9.42 -4.07 -10.08
CA GLU A 44 -9.01 -2.86 -10.80
C GLU A 44 -9.81 -1.63 -10.36
N GLU A 45 -11.09 -1.82 -10.07
CA GLU A 45 -12.00 -0.76 -9.68
C GLU A 45 -12.02 -0.56 -8.16
N TYR A 46 -11.82 0.67 -7.72
CA TYR A 46 -11.96 1.04 -6.32
C TYR A 46 -13.44 1.07 -5.89
N ASN A 47 -13.79 0.29 -4.87
CA ASN A 47 -15.10 0.34 -4.23
C ASN A 47 -15.01 0.02 -2.73
N PRO A 48 -15.23 1.00 -1.83
CA PRO A 48 -15.14 0.80 -0.38
C PRO A 48 -16.01 -0.30 0.20
N LYS A 49 -17.09 -0.70 -0.49
CA LYS A 49 -17.94 -1.81 -0.05
C LYS A 49 -17.19 -3.15 -0.06
N GLN A 50 -16.13 -3.26 -0.86
CA GLN A 50 -15.32 -4.47 -0.98
C GLN A 50 -14.34 -4.66 0.18
N PHE A 51 -14.12 -3.65 1.03
CA PHE A 51 -13.14 -3.76 2.13
C PHE A 51 -13.60 -4.72 3.23
N ARG A 52 -14.91 -4.99 3.32
CA ARG A 52 -15.46 -5.91 4.31
C ARG A 52 -14.90 -7.32 4.12
N GLY A 53 -14.36 -7.88 5.20
CA GLY A 53 -13.84 -9.25 5.24
C GLY A 53 -12.37 -9.38 4.85
N TYR A 54 -11.66 -8.25 4.66
CA TYR A 54 -10.22 -8.21 4.47
C TYR A 54 -9.52 -7.56 5.66
N ASP A 55 -8.39 -8.13 6.06
CA ASP A 55 -7.56 -7.64 7.15
C ASP A 55 -6.58 -6.56 6.66
N ALA A 56 -6.19 -6.63 5.39
CA ALA A 56 -5.34 -5.62 4.75
C ALA A 56 -5.82 -5.25 3.35
N VAL A 57 -5.79 -3.95 3.04
CA VAL A 57 -6.19 -3.39 1.74
C VAL A 57 -5.06 -2.52 1.19
N PHE A 58 -4.58 -2.87 -0.01
CA PHE A 58 -3.62 -2.07 -0.77
C PHE A 58 -4.34 -1.18 -1.79
N LEU A 59 -3.97 0.10 -1.84
CA LEU A 59 -4.42 1.07 -2.84
C LEU A 59 -3.20 1.52 -3.67
N ASP A 60 -3.04 0.92 -4.86
CA ASP A 60 -1.87 1.09 -5.72
C ASP A 60 -2.22 1.64 -7.12
N SER A 61 -2.13 2.94 -7.39
CA SER A 61 -1.72 4.01 -6.49
C SER A 61 -2.92 4.81 -5.99
N THR A 62 -2.77 5.45 -4.83
CA THR A 62 -3.77 6.37 -4.27
C THR A 62 -4.13 7.48 -5.25
N GLN A 63 -3.17 7.91 -6.10
CA GLN A 63 -3.42 8.89 -7.17
C GLN A 63 -4.34 8.35 -8.27
N THR A 64 -4.17 7.09 -8.67
CA THR A 64 -5.01 6.46 -9.71
C THR A 64 -6.43 6.19 -9.20
N VAL A 65 -6.56 5.98 -7.89
CA VAL A 65 -7.86 5.78 -7.21
C VAL A 65 -8.61 7.11 -7.00
N GLY A 66 -7.92 8.26 -7.04
CA GLY A 66 -8.53 9.59 -6.89
C GLY A 66 -9.01 9.90 -5.47
N MET A 67 -8.57 9.13 -4.46
CA MET A 67 -8.97 9.28 -3.07
C MET A 67 -8.39 10.55 -2.45
N LYS A 68 -9.20 11.27 -1.68
CA LYS A 68 -8.77 12.43 -0.89
C LYS A 68 -8.47 12.07 0.57
N PRO A 69 -7.63 12.84 1.28
CA PRO A 69 -7.33 12.59 2.70
C PRO A 69 -8.58 12.48 3.60
N ASP A 70 -9.56 13.36 3.41
CA ASP A 70 -10.78 13.35 4.24
C ASP A 70 -11.66 12.13 3.97
N GLU A 71 -11.70 11.63 2.74
CA GLU A 71 -12.37 10.38 2.41
C GLU A 71 -11.68 9.20 3.08
N PHE A 72 -10.34 9.21 3.09
CA PHE A 72 -9.56 8.20 3.79
C PHE A 72 -9.81 8.20 5.31
N LYS A 73 -9.92 9.37 5.94
CA LYS A 73 -10.31 9.47 7.37
C LYS A 73 -11.63 8.77 7.66
N ILE A 74 -12.62 8.93 6.78
CA ILE A 74 -13.94 8.30 6.91
C ILE A 74 -13.80 6.77 6.77
N ILE A 75 -13.05 6.32 5.76
CA ILE A 75 -12.79 4.89 5.51
C ILE A 75 -12.09 4.23 6.69
N LYS A 76 -11.01 4.84 7.20
CA LYS A 76 -10.26 4.34 8.36
C LYS A 76 -11.16 4.22 9.60
N LYS A 77 -12.08 5.16 9.81
CA LYS A 77 -13.07 5.09 10.90
C LYS A 77 -14.12 3.99 10.68
N GLN A 78 -14.51 3.75 9.43
CA GLN A 78 -15.50 2.73 9.09
C GLN A 78 -14.94 1.30 9.17
N PHE A 79 -13.64 1.14 8.95
CA PHE A 79 -12.94 -0.15 8.95
C PHE A 79 -11.75 -0.14 9.93
N PRO A 80 -11.99 -0.01 11.25
CA PRO A 80 -10.93 0.20 12.24
C PRO A 80 -10.00 -1.02 12.41
N GLU A 81 -10.45 -2.21 12.04
CA GLU A 81 -9.68 -3.46 12.11
C GLU A 81 -8.92 -3.77 10.81
N THR A 82 -9.11 -2.96 9.77
CA THR A 82 -8.46 -3.15 8.47
C THR A 82 -7.21 -2.27 8.38
N SER A 83 -6.07 -2.89 8.03
CA SER A 83 -4.84 -2.19 7.73
C SER A 83 -4.87 -1.66 6.29
N PHE A 84 -4.67 -0.36 6.11
CA PHE A 84 -4.60 0.25 4.79
C PHE A 84 -3.16 0.55 4.39
N ILE A 85 -2.75 0.07 3.23
CA ILE A 85 -1.45 0.34 2.61
C ILE A 85 -1.68 1.24 1.41
N LEU A 86 -1.24 2.48 1.52
CA LEU A 86 -1.39 3.50 0.48
C LEU A 86 -0.08 3.62 -0.30
N VAL A 87 -0.11 3.35 -1.60
CA VAL A 87 1.06 3.53 -2.46
C VAL A 87 0.94 4.88 -3.16
N PHE A 88 1.99 5.70 -3.05
CA PHE A 88 2.08 6.99 -3.71
C PHE A 88 3.24 6.98 -4.70
N LYS A 89 3.00 7.40 -5.94
CA LYS A 89 4.08 7.66 -6.88
C LYS A 89 4.80 8.96 -6.53
N ALA A 90 6.13 8.94 -6.52
CA ALA A 90 6.94 10.15 -6.44
C ALA A 90 6.81 10.96 -7.75
N ASN A 91 6.87 12.28 -7.65
CA ASN A 91 7.04 13.16 -8.79
C ASN A 91 8.45 13.02 -9.38
N ARG A 92 8.63 13.54 -10.60
CA ARG A 92 9.94 13.58 -11.27
C ARG A 92 11.01 14.38 -10.50
N ASP A 93 10.61 15.22 -9.56
CA ASP A 93 11.49 16.03 -8.70
C ASP A 93 11.76 15.38 -7.32
N GLY A 94 11.28 14.15 -7.09
CA GLY A 94 11.44 13.44 -5.81
C GLY A 94 10.43 13.84 -4.72
N SER A 95 9.63 14.88 -4.94
CA SER A 95 8.52 15.21 -4.03
C SER A 95 7.40 14.18 -4.14
N SER A 96 6.81 13.74 -3.03
CA SER A 96 5.61 12.91 -3.08
C SER A 96 4.39 13.81 -3.35
N LYS A 97 3.49 13.42 -4.28
CA LYS A 97 2.20 14.13 -4.49
C LYS A 97 1.25 14.03 -3.29
N GLY A 98 1.62 13.31 -2.24
CA GLY A 98 0.80 13.16 -1.04
C GLY A 98 0.63 14.50 -0.31
N GLY A 99 1.67 15.32 -0.23
CA GLY A 99 1.62 16.50 0.64
C GLY A 99 1.49 16.13 2.13
N THR A 100 1.71 17.11 3.00
CA THR A 100 1.62 16.96 4.46
C THR A 100 0.25 16.48 4.96
N ASP A 101 -0.78 16.57 4.13
CA ASP A 101 -2.16 16.31 4.51
C ASP A 101 -2.43 14.84 4.89
N TRP A 102 -1.73 13.88 4.27
CA TRP A 102 -1.87 12.46 4.64
C TRP A 102 -1.04 12.09 5.86
N GLU A 103 0.02 12.86 6.14
CA GLU A 103 0.99 12.51 7.15
C GLU A 103 0.34 12.42 8.52
N HIS A 104 -0.66 13.23 8.83
CA HIS A 104 -1.32 13.21 10.14
C HIS A 104 -2.21 11.97 10.37
N ASP A 105 -2.76 11.40 9.29
CA ASP A 105 -3.78 10.35 9.35
C ASP A 105 -3.23 8.93 9.30
N VAL A 106 -2.02 8.77 8.76
CA VAL A 106 -1.32 7.48 8.69
C VAL A 106 -0.49 7.21 9.94
N ASP A 107 -0.23 5.94 10.22
CA ASP A 107 0.52 5.54 11.42
C ASP A 107 2.02 5.38 11.14
N ALA A 108 2.39 5.08 9.89
CA ALA A 108 3.77 5.03 9.43
C ALA A 108 3.91 5.55 7.99
N ILE A 109 5.08 6.08 7.65
CA ILE A 109 5.45 6.52 6.31
C ILE A 109 6.85 5.98 6.01
N MET A 110 6.95 5.30 4.88
CA MET A 110 8.21 4.78 4.36
C MET A 110 8.46 5.41 2.99
N HIS A 111 9.61 6.08 2.88
CA HIS A 111 10.10 6.61 1.62
C HIS A 111 10.97 5.56 0.94
N VAL A 112 10.72 5.30 -0.33
CA VAL A 112 11.47 4.32 -1.11
C VAL A 112 12.09 5.02 -2.31
N GLU A 113 13.41 5.15 -2.29
CA GLU A 113 14.20 5.81 -3.34
C GLU A 113 15.58 5.16 -3.45
N ASN A 114 16.17 5.17 -4.65
CA ASN A 114 17.55 4.72 -4.86
C ASN A 114 17.84 3.38 -4.18
N GLN A 115 16.94 2.42 -4.40
CA GLN A 115 17.10 1.06 -3.91
C GLN A 115 17.12 0.93 -2.37
N SER A 116 16.61 1.94 -1.68
CA SER A 116 16.64 2.07 -0.24
C SER A 116 15.26 2.47 0.29
N ALA A 117 14.91 1.93 1.46
CA ALA A 117 13.69 2.27 2.18
C ALA A 117 14.07 2.96 3.48
N THR A 118 13.55 4.16 3.70
CA THR A 118 13.78 4.96 4.91
C THR A 118 12.45 5.23 5.58
N MET A 119 12.40 5.05 6.90
CA MET A 119 11.22 5.38 7.69
C MET A 119 11.20 6.89 7.97
N GLU A 120 10.19 7.61 7.47
CA GLU A 120 10.01 9.05 7.72
C GLU A 120 9.11 9.30 8.93
N LYS A 121 8.14 8.40 9.16
CA LYS A 121 7.22 8.47 10.30
C LYS A 121 6.95 7.07 10.83
N ASN A 122 6.95 6.92 12.15
CA ASN A 122 6.53 5.69 12.80
C ASN A 122 5.87 5.97 14.16
N ARG A 123 4.64 5.50 14.37
CA ARG A 123 3.94 5.57 15.66
C ARG A 123 4.05 4.29 16.50
N PHE A 124 4.63 3.23 15.96
CA PHE A 124 4.76 1.95 16.65
C PHE A 124 6.01 1.92 17.54
N PRO A 125 5.90 1.42 18.79
CA PRO A 125 7.04 1.30 19.69
C PRO A 125 8.08 0.32 19.12
N GLY A 126 9.37 0.65 19.28
CA GLY A 126 10.47 -0.18 18.75
C GLY A 126 10.74 -0.03 17.25
N GLY A 127 10.18 1.01 16.64
CA GLY A 127 10.49 1.38 15.26
C GLY A 127 11.97 1.70 15.03
N SER A 128 12.50 1.29 13.88
CA SER A 128 13.83 1.67 13.42
C SER A 128 13.73 2.86 12.45
N ASN A 129 14.69 3.78 12.57
CA ASN A 129 14.93 4.85 11.59
C ASN A 129 16.07 4.48 10.63
N GLU A 130 16.61 3.25 10.73
CA GLU A 130 17.67 2.80 9.84
C GLU A 130 17.13 2.64 8.42
N THR A 131 17.92 3.13 7.47
CA THR A 131 17.67 2.91 6.05
C THR A 131 17.94 1.44 5.72
N ILE A 132 16.93 0.78 5.19
CA ILE A 132 17.01 -0.60 4.71
C ILE A 132 17.38 -0.56 3.23
N LYS A 133 18.54 -1.11 2.88
CA LYS A 133 18.89 -1.36 1.47
C LYS A 133 18.05 -2.53 0.96
N MET A 134 17.42 -2.35 -0.19
CA MET A 134 16.51 -3.33 -0.76
C MET A 134 17.15 -4.23 -1.82
N PHE A 135 18.44 -4.59 -1.71
CA PHE A 135 19.14 -5.50 -2.65
C PHE A 135 20.22 -6.30 -1.95
#